data_AF-A0A973S057-F1
#
_entry.id   AF-A0A973S057-F1
#
_cell.length_a   1.000
_cell.length_b   1.000
_cell.length_c   1.000
_cell.angle_alpha   90.00
_cell.angle_beta   90.00
_cell.angle_gamma   90.00
#
_symmetry.space_group_name_H-M   'P 1'
#
loop_
_entity.id
_entity.type
_entity.pdbx_description
1 polymer ?
#
loop_
_entity_poly.entity_id
_entity_poly.type
_entity_poly.pdbx_seq_one_letter_code
_entity_poly.pdbx_strand_id
1 'polypeptide(L)' 'KAHGISRDQVIRDVLLAQQPNKRFATVEELGALTVFLSTDAAASITGIALPVDGGWTAH' A
#
# COMPACT_ATOMS: atom_id res chain seq x y z
N LYS A 1 -24.42 -11.73 11.71
CA LYS A 1 -23.77 -10.41 11.87
C LYS A 1 -22.35 -10.68 12.37
N ALA A 2 -21.35 -10.58 11.49
CA ALA A 2 -19.95 -10.75 11.89
C ALA A 2 -19.58 -9.55 12.78
N HIS A 3 -19.06 -9.84 13.98
CA HIS A 3 -18.43 -8.97 14.98
C HIS A 3 -19.07 -7.58 15.18
N GLY A 4 -19.64 -7.28 16.35
CA GLY A 4 -20.32 -6.02 16.67
C GLY A 4 -19.45 -4.75 16.70
N ILE A 5 -18.59 -4.56 15.71
CA ILE A 5 -17.68 -3.45 15.49
C ILE A 5 -18.17 -2.61 14.31
N SER A 6 -17.92 -1.30 14.36
CA SER A 6 -18.33 -0.38 13.30
C SER A 6 -17.47 -0.57 12.04
N ARG A 7 -17.98 -0.09 10.89
CA ARG A 7 -17.22 -0.10 9.62
C ARG A 7 -15.84 0.54 9.77
N ASP A 8 -15.75 1.66 10.47
CA ASP A 8 -14.49 2.38 10.66
C ASP A 8 -13.50 1.62 11.54
N GLN A 9 -14.01 0.90 12.55
CA GLN A 9 -13.20 -0.01 13.35
C GLN A 9 -12.68 -1.17 12.50
N VAL A 10 -13.52 -1.77 11.65
CA VAL A 10 -13.06 -2.82 10.71
C VAL A 10 -11.95 -2.29 9.80
N ILE A 11 -12.11 -1.08 9.25
CA ILE A 11 -11.10 -0.48 8.38
C ILE A 11 -9.77 -0.31 9.12
N ARG A 12 -9.77 0.33 10.29
CA ARG A 12 -8.54 0.65 11.01
C ARG A 12 -7.88 -0.57 11.67
N ASP A 13 -8.69 -1.38 12.33
CA ASP A 13 -8.21 -2.39 13.27
C ASP A 13 -8.07 -3.77 12.61
N VAL A 14 -8.71 -3.99 11.45
CA VAL A 14 -8.62 -5.24 10.69
C VAL A 14 -7.92 -5.03 9.35
N LEU A 15 -8.47 -4.21 8.46
CA LEU A 15 -7.94 -4.07 7.09
C LEU A 15 -6.58 -3.36 7.05
N LEU A 16 -6.39 -2.36 7.92
CA LEU A 16 -5.17 -1.56 8.00
C LEU A 16 -4.30 -1.95 9.19
N ALA A 17 -4.58 -3.10 9.83
CA ALA A 17 -3.88 -3.55 11.03
C ALA A 17 -2.36 -3.54 10.85
N GLN A 18 -1.90 -4.03 9.70
CA GLN A 18 -0.49 -4.15 9.34
C GLN A 18 0.09 -2.92 8.63
N GLN A 19 -0.72 -1.89 8.34
CA GLN A 19 -0.26 -0.65 7.72
C GLN A 19 0.00 0.41 8.81
N PRO A 20 1.25 0.79 9.10
CA PRO A 20 1.60 1.80 10.10
C PRO A 20 0.88 3.12 9.89
N ASN A 21 0.80 3.58 8.64
CA ASN A 21 0.21 4.85 8.29
C ASN A 21 -1.34 4.85 8.36
N LYS A 22 -1.97 3.69 8.57
CA LYS A 22 -3.43 3.50 8.61
C LYS A 22 -4.16 4.14 7.43
N ARG A 23 -3.59 4.02 6.22
CA ARG A 23 -4.17 4.54 4.99
C ARG A 23 -3.97 3.56 3.85
N PHE A 24 -5.06 3.22 3.17
CA PHE A 24 -4.98 2.45 1.94
C PHE A 24 -4.10 3.14 0.91
N ALA A 25 -3.21 2.36 0.28
CA ALA A 25 -2.57 2.76 -0.96
C ALA A 25 -3.66 3.04 -2.01
N THR A 26 -3.54 4.15 -2.72
CA THR A 26 -4.51 4.52 -3.76
C THR A 26 -4.08 3.96 -5.12
N VAL A 27 -5.03 3.88 -6.06
CA VAL A 27 -4.74 3.43 -7.42
C VAL A 27 -3.80 4.41 -8.12
N GLU A 28 -3.91 5.70 -7.80
CA GLU A 28 -3.06 6.76 -8.33
C GLU A 28 -1.61 6.63 -7.85
N GLU A 29 -1.38 6.20 -6.61
CA GLU A 29 -0.03 5.93 -6.09
C GLU A 29 0.63 4.76 -6.83
N LEU A 30 -0.12 3.67 -7.06
CA LEU A 30 0.35 2.54 -7.87
C LEU A 30 0.60 2.95 -9.33
N GLY A 31 -0.29 3.77 -9.89
CA GLY A 31 -0.16 4.32 -11.23
C GLY A 31 1.09 5.19 -11.37
N ALA A 32 1.35 6.07 -10.39
CA ALA A 32 2.53 6.94 -10.37
C ALA A 32 3.83 6.14 -10.32
N LEU A 33 3.91 5.10 -9.47
CA LEU A 33 5.08 4.21 -9.46
C LEU A 33 5.26 3.50 -10.81
N THR A 34 4.17 3.03 -11.42
CA THR A 34 4.21 2.36 -12.72
C THR A 34 4.71 3.30 -13.83
N VAL A 35 4.22 4.54 -13.85
CA VAL A 35 4.69 5.58 -14.78
C VAL A 35 6.18 5.86 -14.55
N PHE A 36 6.61 6.04 -13.30
CA PHE A 36 8.02 6.24 -12.96
C PHE A 36 8.91 5.10 -13.49
N LEU A 37 8.50 3.84 -13.26
CA LEU A 37 9.21 2.66 -13.74
C LEU A 37 9.28 2.55 -15.26
N SER A 38 8.40 3.25 -15.98
CA SER A 38 8.38 3.31 -17.44
C SER A 38 9.28 4.41 -18.02
N THR A 39 9.98 5.18 -17.18
CA THR A 39 10.89 6.26 -17.62
C THR A 39 12.35 5.81 -17.67
N ASP A 40 13.19 6.56 -18.38
CA ASP A 40 14.64 6.33 -18.42
C ASP A 40 15.31 6.42 -17.04
N ALA A 41 14.73 7.16 -16.09
CA ALA A 41 15.27 7.29 -14.73
C ALA A 41 15.24 5.95 -13.96
N ALA A 42 14.38 5.01 -14.37
CA ALA A 42 14.26 3.69 -13.77
C ALA A 42 15.05 2.61 -14.53
N ALA A 43 15.88 2.95 -15.53
CA ALA A 43 16.47 1.98 -16.46
C ALA A 43 17.28 0.83 -15.81
N SER A 44 17.83 1.03 -14.62
CA SER A 44 18.58 0.00 -13.87
C SER A 44 17.80 -0.61 -12.70
N ILE A 45 16.53 -0.24 -12.51
CA ILE A 45 15.65 -0.81 -11.49
C ILE A 45 15.02 -2.08 -12.09
N THR A 46 15.60 -3.24 -11.77
CA THR A 46 15.16 -4.52 -12.32
C THR A 46 15.33 -5.65 -11.31
N GLY A 47 14.48 -6.68 -11.40
CA GLY A 47 14.56 -7.89 -10.57
C GLY A 47 14.23 -7.70 -9.09
N ILE A 48 13.54 -6.61 -8.72
CA ILE A 48 13.25 -6.26 -7.33
C ILE A 48 11.76 -5.89 -7.15
N ALA A 49 11.23 -6.14 -5.95
CA ALA A 49 9.93 -5.64 -5.53
C ALA A 49 10.07 -4.24 -4.94
N LEU A 50 9.18 -3.32 -5.34
CA LEU A 50 9.07 -1.97 -4.76
C LEU A 50 7.72 -1.83 -4.04
N PRO A 51 7.68 -1.95 -2.70
CA PRO A 51 6.43 -1.93 -1.95
C PRO A 51 5.77 -0.54 -1.93
N VAL A 52 4.45 -0.51 -2.15
CA VAL A 52 3.55 0.64 -1.95
C VAL A 52 2.47 0.21 -0.96
N ASP A 53 2.86 -0.06 0.27
CA ASP A 53 2.06 -0.83 1.24
C ASP A 53 1.84 -0.10 2.57
N GLY A 54 2.19 1.18 2.64
CA GLY A 54 2.07 1.99 3.85
C GLY A 54 3.04 1.60 4.98
N GLY A 55 4.10 0.85 4.66
CA GLY A 55 5.12 0.39 5.60
C GLY A 55 4.92 -1.03 6.10
N TRP A 56 3.95 -1.78 5.56
CA TRP A 56 3.64 -3.14 6.00
C TRP A 56 4.89 -4.03 5.99
N THR A 57 5.61 -4.10 4.87
CA THR A 57 6.78 -4.96 4.71
C THR A 57 7.99 -4.59 5.59
N ALA A 58 7.97 -3.43 6.25
CA ALA A 58 9.08 -2.97 7.10
C ALA A 58 8.99 -3.48 8.56
N HIS A 59 7.83 -3.99 9.00
CA HIS A 59 7.57 -4.38 10.38
C HIS A 59 7.57 -5.89 10.60
#